data_AF-A0A535Y9U6-F1
#
_entry.id   AF-A0A535Y9U6-F1
#
_cell.length_a   1.000
_cell.length_b   1.000
_cell.length_c   1.000
_cell.angle_alpha   90.00
_cell.angle_beta   90.00
_cell.angle_gamma   90.00
#
_symmetry.space_group_name_H-M   'P 1'
#
loop_
_entity.id
_entity.type
_entity.pdbx_description
1 polymer ?
#
loop_
_entity_poly.entity_id
_entity_poly.type
_entity_poly.pdbx_seq_one_letter_code
_entity_poly.pdbx_strand_id
1 'polypeptide(L)'
;MSGEPVLDARARRAIPLIAAALTVIVVAGLIYLRPAAPASAVVKGPPTVPIVPALYSVSYDFISPSVGWAVAVERQGSPRVWVYQTTDGARTWQGRFTGHDAMGGSATIHFFDRDHGLLYAGVLYRTNDGGAHWSVISLPEGTPNFVFASATRGWAVVSEFDQQATTHLYSTVDGGLFWHRVDSSPPPGAALWGRALPMTLGFRSDGEGWTGTEESSPTVYSTRDGGGSWRAIALPMPAQLAPSPNGKGFLGYNTSVVLLPGNGVVAQAQDGFGKAWMFTSFDRGQSWRSIPPPPSPAELSDLSFVDSRHWWASRWDNLFKTSDAGQTWTPVATVTPDISGDWTFGPAQVIDAKHAWLVMSSVNRRNAATGLMMTSDGGLNWTAANVPKPG
;
A
#
# COMPACT_ATOMS: atom_id res chain seq x y z
N MET A 1 -3.34 -96.07 -31.27
CA MET A 1 -4.46 -95.11 -31.27
C MET A 1 -4.08 -93.95 -30.38
N SER A 2 -3.82 -92.79 -30.96
CA SER A 2 -3.69 -91.51 -30.23
C SER A 2 -4.04 -90.40 -31.24
N GLY A 3 -5.29 -89.96 -31.24
CA GLY A 3 -5.73 -88.83 -32.06
C GLY A 3 -5.31 -87.53 -31.41
N GLU A 4 -4.57 -86.69 -32.15
CA GLU A 4 -4.28 -85.32 -31.73
C GLU A 4 -5.58 -84.49 -31.68
N PRO A 5 -5.77 -83.66 -30.65
CA PRO A 5 -6.95 -82.79 -30.56
C PRO A 5 -6.82 -81.62 -31.54
N VAL A 6 -7.71 -81.58 -32.54
CA VAL A 6 -7.82 -80.46 -33.48
C VAL A 6 -8.49 -79.27 -32.78
N LEU A 7 -7.75 -78.18 -32.59
CA LEU A 7 -8.26 -76.93 -31.98
C LEU A 7 -9.38 -76.30 -32.83
N ASP A 8 -10.50 -75.99 -32.15
CA ASP A 8 -11.72 -75.37 -32.69
C ASP A 8 -11.43 -73.99 -33.36
N ALA A 9 -12.20 -73.62 -34.38
CA ALA A 9 -11.95 -72.46 -35.23
C ALA A 9 -11.95 -71.12 -34.45
N ARG A 10 -12.70 -71.06 -33.34
CA ARG A 10 -12.67 -69.93 -32.40
C ARG A 10 -11.36 -69.84 -31.63
N ALA A 11 -10.79 -70.98 -31.20
CA ALA A 11 -9.51 -71.02 -30.50
C ALA A 11 -8.35 -70.55 -31.40
N ARG A 12 -8.38 -70.93 -32.70
CA ARG A 12 -7.37 -70.48 -33.68
C ARG A 12 -7.37 -68.98 -33.92
N ARG A 13 -8.50 -68.29 -33.72
CA ARG A 13 -8.60 -66.81 -33.82
C ARG A 13 -8.31 -66.11 -32.49
N ALA A 14 -8.59 -66.76 -31.37
CA ALA A 14 -8.36 -66.19 -30.03
C ALA A 14 -6.86 -66.13 -29.68
N ILE A 15 -6.07 -67.14 -30.06
CA ILE A 15 -4.63 -67.21 -29.76
C ILE A 15 -3.85 -65.99 -30.29
N PRO A 16 -3.96 -65.58 -31.57
CA PRO A 16 -3.23 -64.40 -32.06
C PRO A 16 -3.72 -63.09 -31.42
N LEU A 17 -5.01 -62.99 -31.05
CA LEU A 17 -5.55 -61.83 -30.33
C LEU A 17 -4.99 -61.72 -28.90
N ILE A 18 -4.91 -62.85 -28.18
CA ILE A 18 -4.30 -62.91 -26.84
C ILE A 18 -2.81 -62.60 -26.93
N ALA A 19 -2.10 -63.14 -27.93
CA ALA A 19 -0.68 -62.83 -28.14
C ALA A 19 -0.47 -61.34 -28.46
N ALA A 20 -1.32 -60.74 -29.31
CA ALA A 20 -1.26 -59.30 -29.60
C ALA A 20 -1.54 -58.46 -28.35
N ALA A 21 -2.55 -58.81 -27.56
CA ALA A 21 -2.88 -58.10 -26.32
C ALA A 21 -1.73 -58.19 -25.29
N LEU A 22 -1.13 -59.37 -25.12
CA LEU A 22 0.03 -59.55 -24.24
C LEU A 22 1.23 -58.72 -24.73
N THR A 23 1.45 -58.66 -26.04
CA THR A 23 2.53 -57.85 -26.62
C THR A 23 2.29 -56.36 -26.36
N VAL A 24 1.06 -55.87 -26.51
CA VAL A 24 0.69 -54.48 -26.20
C VAL A 24 0.90 -54.18 -24.71
N ILE A 25 0.50 -55.09 -23.82
CA ILE A 25 0.68 -54.91 -22.36
C ILE A 25 2.17 -54.88 -22.00
N VAL A 26 2.99 -55.78 -22.58
CA VAL A 26 4.44 -55.80 -22.35
C VAL A 26 5.09 -54.52 -22.87
N VAL A 27 4.72 -54.05 -24.06
CA VAL A 27 5.25 -52.79 -24.63
C VAL A 27 4.82 -51.59 -23.79
N ALA A 28 3.55 -51.51 -23.38
CA ALA A 28 3.06 -50.45 -22.50
C ALA A 28 3.75 -50.48 -21.12
N GLY A 29 3.95 -51.67 -20.55
CA GLY A 29 4.70 -51.86 -19.32
C GLY A 29 6.16 -51.43 -19.45
N LEU A 30 6.82 -51.78 -20.57
CA LEU A 30 8.20 -51.34 -20.83
C LEU A 30 8.31 -49.83 -21.07
N ILE A 31 7.29 -49.18 -21.65
CA ILE A 31 7.25 -47.72 -21.78
C ILE A 31 7.02 -47.06 -20.42
N TYR A 32 6.12 -47.62 -19.60
CA TYR A 32 5.82 -47.09 -18.26
C TYR A 32 6.99 -47.28 -17.28
N LEU A 33 7.71 -48.39 -17.40
CA LEU A 33 8.86 -48.73 -16.56
C LEU A 33 10.18 -48.17 -17.09
N ARG A 34 10.20 -47.48 -18.25
CA ARG A 34 11.38 -46.72 -18.66
C ARG A 34 11.56 -45.59 -17.65
N PRO A 35 12.65 -45.56 -16.86
CA PRO A 35 12.97 -44.41 -16.06
C PRO A 35 13.12 -43.24 -17.05
N ALA A 36 12.30 -42.20 -16.89
CA ALA A 36 12.60 -40.95 -17.55
C ALA A 36 14.04 -40.61 -17.15
N ALA A 37 14.95 -40.50 -18.13
CA ALA A 37 16.26 -39.93 -17.85
C ALA A 37 15.98 -38.63 -17.09
N PRO A 38 16.58 -38.41 -15.91
CA PRO A 38 16.36 -37.16 -15.19
C PRO A 38 16.65 -36.06 -16.20
N ALA A 39 15.62 -35.28 -16.54
CA ALA A 39 15.83 -34.10 -17.36
C ALA A 39 16.98 -33.39 -16.68
N SER A 40 18.08 -33.17 -17.40
CA SER A 40 19.21 -32.43 -16.85
C SER A 40 18.60 -31.20 -16.22
N ALA A 41 18.69 -31.11 -14.90
CA ALA A 41 18.17 -29.96 -14.20
C ALA A 41 18.98 -28.81 -14.77
N VAL A 42 18.37 -28.07 -15.70
CA VAL A 42 18.82 -26.73 -15.99
C VAL A 42 18.74 -26.11 -14.61
N VAL A 43 19.90 -25.81 -14.03
CA VAL A 43 19.99 -24.92 -12.89
C VAL A 43 19.41 -23.62 -13.45
N LYS A 44 18.08 -23.47 -13.35
CA LYS A 44 17.43 -22.19 -13.59
C LYS A 44 18.10 -21.32 -12.55
N GLY A 45 18.91 -20.37 -13.02
CA GLY A 45 19.34 -19.28 -12.17
C GLY A 45 18.11 -18.75 -11.43
N PRO A 46 18.29 -18.20 -10.22
CA PRO A 46 17.19 -17.66 -9.43
C PRO A 46 16.27 -16.83 -10.32
N PRO A 47 14.94 -16.97 -10.18
CA PRO A 47 13.99 -16.34 -11.09
C PRO A 47 14.28 -14.84 -11.18
N THR A 48 14.53 -14.34 -12.39
CA THR A 48 14.80 -12.92 -12.61
C THR A 48 13.58 -12.11 -12.24
N VAL A 49 13.72 -11.25 -11.23
CA VAL A 49 12.67 -10.33 -10.81
C VAL A 49 12.37 -9.34 -11.93
N PRO A 50 11.09 -9.15 -12.32
CA PRO A 50 10.71 -8.03 -13.18
C PRO A 50 11.00 -6.71 -12.48
N ILE A 51 11.77 -5.82 -13.12
CA ILE A 51 12.20 -4.55 -12.54
C ILE A 51 11.81 -3.34 -13.39
N VAL A 52 11.47 -2.25 -12.71
CA VAL A 52 11.47 -0.90 -13.25
C VAL A 52 12.89 -0.34 -13.08
N PRO A 53 13.57 0.07 -14.16
CA PRO A 53 14.93 0.60 -14.09
C PRO A 53 15.05 1.82 -13.17
N ALA A 54 16.23 2.01 -12.59
CA ALA A 54 16.52 3.09 -11.64
C ALA A 54 16.32 4.51 -12.20
N LEU A 55 16.24 4.65 -13.53
CA LEU A 55 15.96 5.93 -14.18
C LEU A 55 14.50 6.40 -13.95
N TYR A 56 13.61 5.49 -13.57
CA TYR A 56 12.20 5.79 -13.27
C TYR A 56 11.92 5.72 -11.77
N SER A 57 10.97 6.52 -11.32
CA SER A 57 10.25 6.34 -10.05
C SER A 57 8.90 5.69 -10.37
N VAL A 58 8.41 4.79 -9.51
CA VAL A 58 7.12 4.14 -9.69
C VAL A 58 6.33 4.13 -8.39
N SER A 59 5.02 4.34 -8.49
CA SER A 59 4.04 4.19 -7.42
C SER A 59 2.88 3.34 -7.95
N TYR A 60 2.30 2.51 -7.08
CA TYR A 60 1.21 1.61 -7.41
C TYR A 60 0.00 1.93 -6.53
N ASP A 61 -1.20 1.66 -7.04
CA ASP A 61 -2.42 1.64 -6.24
C ASP A 61 -3.34 0.52 -6.71
N PHE A 62 -3.81 -0.31 -5.78
CA PHE A 62 -4.70 -1.44 -6.05
C PHE A 62 -5.97 -1.32 -5.23
N ILE A 63 -7.10 -1.25 -5.92
CA ILE A 63 -8.43 -1.21 -5.28
C ILE A 63 -9.03 -2.60 -5.11
N SER A 64 -8.46 -3.60 -5.79
CA SER A 64 -8.84 -5.01 -5.66
C SER A 64 -7.67 -5.92 -5.98
N PRO A 65 -7.76 -7.23 -5.69
CA PRO A 65 -6.70 -8.18 -6.02
C PRO A 65 -6.38 -8.29 -7.53
N SER A 66 -7.29 -7.83 -8.41
CA SER A 66 -7.10 -7.88 -9.85
C SER A 66 -6.96 -6.51 -10.52
N VAL A 67 -7.51 -5.45 -9.92
CA VAL A 67 -7.56 -4.11 -10.52
C VAL A 67 -6.64 -3.16 -9.78
N GLY A 68 -5.72 -2.54 -10.52
CA GLY A 68 -4.82 -1.52 -10.00
C GLY A 68 -4.19 -0.66 -11.09
N TRP A 69 -3.48 0.36 -10.66
CA TRP A 69 -2.77 1.32 -11.49
C TRP A 69 -1.33 1.45 -11.03
N ALA A 70 -0.48 1.86 -11.96
CA ALA A 70 0.88 2.27 -11.67
C ALA A 70 1.15 3.60 -12.36
N VAL A 71 1.77 4.52 -11.64
CA VAL A 71 2.37 5.71 -12.25
C VAL A 71 3.87 5.55 -12.26
N ALA A 72 4.49 5.79 -13.40
CA ALA A 72 5.93 5.89 -13.54
C ALA A 72 6.33 7.30 -14.00
N VAL A 73 7.42 7.83 -13.44
CA VAL A 73 7.99 9.13 -13.82
C VAL A 73 9.49 8.98 -14.07
N GLU A 74 9.99 9.64 -15.11
CA GLU A 74 11.43 9.75 -15.35
C GLU A 74 12.09 10.67 -14.32
N ARG A 75 13.16 10.19 -13.65
CA ARG A 75 13.80 10.92 -12.55
C ARG A 75 14.69 12.07 -13.02
N GLN A 76 15.17 12.05 -14.27
CA GLN A 76 16.13 13.01 -14.81
C GLN A 76 15.67 13.53 -16.18
N GLY A 77 16.00 14.78 -16.50
CA GLY A 77 15.62 15.40 -17.78
C GLY A 77 14.27 16.11 -17.71
N SER A 78 13.52 16.09 -18.80
CA SER A 78 12.14 16.61 -18.86
C SER A 78 11.19 15.50 -18.39
N PRO A 79 10.72 15.52 -17.12
CA PRO A 79 10.04 14.38 -16.54
C PRO A 79 8.75 14.10 -17.31
N ARG A 80 8.69 12.92 -17.91
CA ARG A 80 7.47 12.36 -18.48
C ARG A 80 6.80 11.48 -17.44
N VAL A 81 5.47 11.50 -17.43
CA VAL A 81 4.65 10.64 -16.58
C VAL A 81 3.91 9.63 -17.44
N TRP A 82 3.91 8.37 -17.01
CA TRP A 82 3.15 7.30 -17.63
C TRP A 82 2.21 6.70 -16.60
N VAL A 83 0.97 6.47 -16.99
CA VAL A 83 -0.02 5.74 -16.20
C VAL A 83 -0.33 4.42 -16.88
N TYR A 84 -0.27 3.36 -16.10
CA TYR A 84 -0.62 2.01 -16.50
C TYR A 84 -1.78 1.50 -15.67
N GLN A 85 -2.57 0.60 -16.25
CA GLN A 85 -3.63 -0.13 -15.56
C GLN A 85 -3.41 -1.63 -15.71
N THR A 86 -3.75 -2.37 -14.66
CA THR A 86 -3.89 -3.83 -14.68
C THR A 86 -5.31 -4.20 -14.27
N THR A 87 -5.84 -5.26 -14.89
CA THR A 87 -7.14 -5.88 -14.55
C THR A 87 -7.00 -7.37 -14.26
N ASP A 88 -5.77 -7.87 -14.17
CA ASP A 88 -5.43 -9.27 -13.97
C ASP A 88 -4.43 -9.50 -12.83
N GLY A 89 -4.33 -8.54 -11.90
CA GLY A 89 -3.47 -8.64 -10.71
C GLY A 89 -1.99 -8.53 -11.05
N ALA A 90 -1.63 -7.52 -11.86
CA ALA A 90 -0.27 -7.27 -12.31
C ALA A 90 0.38 -8.43 -13.08
N ARG A 91 -0.42 -9.26 -13.77
CA ARG A 91 0.12 -10.20 -14.76
C ARG A 91 0.41 -9.45 -16.06
N THR A 92 -0.41 -8.47 -16.41
CA THR A 92 -0.16 -7.54 -17.51
C THR A 92 -0.46 -6.10 -17.10
N TRP A 93 0.26 -5.17 -17.72
CA TRP A 93 0.11 -3.73 -17.54
C TRP A 93 -0.15 -3.10 -18.90
N GLN A 94 -1.25 -2.35 -19.00
CA GLN A 94 -1.64 -1.63 -20.22
C GLN A 94 -1.39 -0.13 -20.01
N GLY A 95 -0.67 0.51 -20.93
CA GLY A 95 -0.52 1.96 -20.90
C GLY A 95 -1.85 2.66 -21.15
N ARG A 96 -2.20 3.65 -20.32
CA ARG A 96 -3.45 4.41 -20.40
C ARG A 96 -3.22 5.88 -20.72
N PHE A 97 -2.12 6.45 -20.22
CA PHE A 97 -1.83 7.87 -20.40
C PHE A 97 -0.32 8.13 -20.38
N THR A 98 0.10 9.12 -21.17
CA THR A 98 1.43 9.72 -21.12
C THR A 98 1.26 11.23 -21.00
N GLY A 99 1.82 11.81 -19.96
CA GLY A 99 1.83 13.25 -19.71
C GLY A 99 3.23 13.84 -19.86
N HIS A 100 3.28 15.11 -20.25
CA HIS A 100 4.53 15.85 -20.49
C HIS A 100 4.77 16.99 -19.49
N ASP A 101 3.78 17.30 -18.66
CA ASP A 101 3.80 18.45 -17.73
C ASP A 101 4.06 18.02 -16.27
N ALA A 102 4.81 16.94 -16.05
CA ALA A 102 5.26 16.63 -14.70
C ALA A 102 6.27 17.68 -14.25
N MET A 103 6.20 18.09 -12.98
CA MET A 103 7.09 19.11 -12.41
C MET A 103 8.06 18.53 -11.38
N GLY A 104 8.21 17.20 -11.33
CA GLY A 104 9.11 16.54 -10.39
C GLY A 104 9.50 15.12 -10.82
N GLY A 105 10.58 14.60 -10.22
CA GLY A 105 11.08 13.24 -10.45
C GLY A 105 10.38 12.14 -9.64
N SER A 106 9.21 12.44 -9.07
CA SER A 106 8.37 11.49 -8.33
C SER A 106 6.90 11.77 -8.60
N ALA A 107 6.09 10.73 -8.58
CA ALA A 107 4.65 10.81 -8.70
C ALA A 107 3.97 9.82 -7.76
N THR A 108 2.77 10.17 -7.31
CA THR A 108 1.86 9.29 -6.58
C THR A 108 0.52 9.24 -7.30
N ILE A 109 -0.14 8.09 -7.23
CA ILE A 109 -1.45 7.86 -7.83
C ILE A 109 -2.36 7.24 -6.78
N HIS A 110 -3.62 7.65 -6.79
CA HIS A 110 -4.64 7.10 -5.92
C HIS A 110 -5.98 7.00 -6.64
N PHE A 111 -6.65 5.85 -6.55
CA PHE A 111 -7.98 5.60 -7.09
C PHE A 111 -8.97 5.36 -5.94
N PHE A 112 -10.10 6.08 -5.99
CA PHE A 112 -11.19 5.90 -5.04
C PHE A 112 -12.10 4.73 -5.43
N ASP A 113 -12.20 4.48 -6.73
CA ASP A 113 -12.95 3.39 -7.34
C ASP A 113 -12.36 3.07 -8.73
N ARG A 114 -13.11 2.37 -9.59
CA ARG A 114 -12.63 1.96 -10.91
C ARG A 114 -12.44 3.10 -11.90
N ASP A 115 -13.16 4.19 -11.72
CA ASP A 115 -13.27 5.26 -12.70
C ASP A 115 -12.63 6.55 -12.20
N HIS A 116 -12.65 6.80 -10.89
CA HIS A 116 -12.20 8.05 -10.30
C HIS A 116 -10.85 7.92 -9.61
N GLY A 117 -9.89 8.74 -10.05
CA GLY A 117 -8.55 8.75 -9.48
C GLY A 117 -7.87 10.11 -9.56
N LEU A 118 -6.81 10.24 -8.76
CA LEU A 118 -5.93 11.39 -8.68
C LEU A 118 -4.49 10.94 -8.96
N LEU A 119 -3.75 11.82 -9.63
CA LEU A 119 -2.33 11.67 -9.88
C LEU A 119 -1.66 12.97 -9.48
N TYR A 120 -0.65 12.90 -8.62
CA TYR A 120 0.18 14.04 -8.27
C TYR A 120 1.61 13.81 -8.73
N ALA A 121 2.08 14.66 -9.65
CA ALA A 121 3.43 14.62 -10.22
C ALA A 121 4.05 16.05 -10.21
N GLY A 122 3.89 16.76 -9.10
CA GLY A 122 4.13 18.22 -8.97
C GLY A 122 2.99 19.08 -9.52
N VAL A 123 2.18 18.51 -10.41
CA VAL A 123 0.87 18.99 -10.82
C VAL A 123 -0.16 17.95 -10.38
N LEU A 124 -1.34 18.41 -9.92
CA LEU A 124 -2.46 17.54 -9.58
C LEU A 124 -3.31 17.29 -10.83
N TYR A 125 -3.58 16.01 -11.12
CA TYR A 125 -4.44 15.55 -12.18
C TYR A 125 -5.59 14.74 -11.60
N ARG A 126 -6.71 14.73 -12.31
CA ARG A 126 -7.87 13.87 -12.05
C ARG A 126 -8.32 13.14 -13.29
N THR A 127 -8.80 11.92 -13.08
CA THR A 127 -9.53 11.12 -14.06
C THR A 127 -10.93 10.78 -13.55
N ASN A 128 -11.87 10.61 -14.48
CA ASN A 128 -13.22 10.10 -14.21
C ASN A 128 -13.54 8.88 -15.10
N ASP A 129 -12.53 8.25 -15.71
CA ASP A 129 -12.67 7.13 -16.64
C ASP A 129 -11.56 6.07 -16.50
N GLY A 130 -11.07 5.88 -15.28
CA GLY A 130 -10.12 4.82 -14.96
C GLY A 130 -8.71 5.10 -15.48
N GLY A 131 -8.38 6.38 -15.67
CA GLY A 131 -7.07 6.85 -16.11
C GLY A 131 -6.87 6.89 -17.62
N ALA A 132 -7.96 6.79 -18.42
CA ALA A 132 -7.88 6.94 -19.87
C ALA A 132 -7.68 8.40 -20.27
N HIS A 133 -8.34 9.32 -19.58
CA HIS A 133 -8.14 10.76 -19.72
C HIS A 133 -7.87 11.40 -18.36
N TRP A 134 -6.97 12.39 -18.37
CA TRP A 134 -6.56 13.15 -17.20
C TRP A 134 -6.74 14.63 -17.45
N SER A 135 -7.32 15.33 -16.47
CA SER A 135 -7.46 16.79 -16.47
C SER A 135 -6.64 17.38 -15.33
N VAL A 136 -5.92 18.47 -15.61
CA VAL A 136 -5.18 19.20 -14.57
C VAL A 136 -6.16 19.92 -13.65
N ILE A 137 -5.89 19.83 -12.35
CA ILE A 137 -6.57 20.59 -11.29
C ILE A 137 -5.59 21.60 -10.70
N SER A 138 -5.99 22.86 -10.67
CA SER A 138 -5.26 23.90 -9.96
C SER A 138 -5.58 23.85 -8.46
N LEU A 139 -4.55 23.65 -7.65
CA LEU A 139 -4.64 23.89 -6.21
C LEU A 139 -4.63 25.40 -5.94
N PRO A 140 -5.24 25.87 -4.84
CA PRO A 140 -5.06 27.25 -4.40
C PRO A 140 -3.57 27.60 -4.29
N GLU A 141 -3.20 28.81 -4.66
CA GLU A 141 -1.80 29.27 -4.57
C GLU A 141 -1.31 29.16 -3.12
N GLY A 142 -0.07 28.69 -2.93
CA GLY A 142 0.51 28.54 -1.60
C GLY A 142 -0.04 27.35 -0.81
N THR A 143 -0.55 26.29 -1.48
CA THR A 143 -0.99 25.04 -0.84
C THR A 143 0.22 24.16 -0.45
N PRO A 144 0.70 24.14 0.82
CA PRO A 144 1.71 23.17 1.25
C PRO A 144 1.17 21.74 1.33
N ASN A 145 -0.14 21.56 1.55
CA ASN A 145 -0.72 20.26 1.84
C ASN A 145 -2.18 20.18 1.38
N PHE A 146 -2.60 19.04 0.86
CA PHE A 146 -3.99 18.75 0.49
C PHE A 146 -4.33 17.29 0.72
N VAL A 147 -5.61 17.01 0.91
CA VAL A 147 -6.15 15.66 1.10
C VAL A 147 -7.49 15.54 0.40
N PHE A 148 -7.71 14.43 -0.30
CA PHE A 148 -9.02 14.08 -0.85
C PHE A 148 -9.56 12.86 -0.12
N ALA A 149 -10.74 12.99 0.47
CA ALA A 149 -11.43 11.87 1.13
C ALA A 149 -12.33 11.08 0.18
N SER A 150 -12.58 11.63 -1.01
CA SER A 150 -13.30 10.99 -2.13
C SER A 150 -12.96 11.71 -3.42
N ALA A 151 -13.43 11.18 -4.56
CA ALA A 151 -13.26 11.77 -5.88
C ALA A 151 -13.77 13.22 -6.00
N THR A 152 -14.72 13.63 -5.15
CA THR A 152 -15.34 14.95 -5.20
C THR A 152 -15.04 15.82 -3.99
N ARG A 153 -14.73 15.23 -2.83
CA ARG A 153 -14.49 15.97 -1.58
C ARG A 153 -13.01 16.00 -1.20
N GLY A 154 -12.48 17.20 -1.06
CA GLY A 154 -11.10 17.43 -0.67
C GLY A 154 -10.91 18.71 0.13
N TRP A 155 -9.75 18.80 0.77
CA TRP A 155 -9.31 19.91 1.61
C TRP A 155 -7.88 20.28 1.25
N ALA A 156 -7.56 21.56 1.33
CA ALA A 156 -6.23 22.10 1.10
C ALA A 156 -5.90 23.09 2.22
N VAL A 157 -4.73 22.93 2.83
CA VAL A 157 -4.18 23.95 3.71
C VAL A 157 -3.37 24.88 2.84
N VAL A 158 -3.63 26.18 2.97
CA VAL A 158 -2.97 27.25 2.23
C VAL A 158 -2.23 28.12 3.23
N SER A 159 -0.94 28.32 2.98
CA SER A 159 -0.11 29.26 3.74
C SER A 159 -0.05 30.58 2.99
N GLU A 160 -0.46 31.66 3.65
CA GLU A 160 -0.23 33.00 3.13
C GLU A 160 1.21 33.41 3.43
N PHE A 161 1.91 33.95 2.43
CA PHE A 161 3.24 34.53 2.59
C PHE A 161 3.15 35.94 3.21
N ASP A 162 2.42 36.06 4.31
CA ASP A 162 2.35 37.27 5.12
C ASP A 162 3.42 37.24 6.24
N GLN A 163 3.57 38.34 6.98
CA GLN A 163 4.53 38.40 8.10
C GLN A 163 4.14 37.48 9.29
N GLN A 164 2.92 36.92 9.28
CA GLN A 164 2.36 36.12 10.37
C GLN A 164 2.33 34.62 10.05
N ALA A 165 2.72 34.22 8.83
CA ALA A 165 2.62 32.87 8.31
C ALA A 165 1.21 32.27 8.53
N THR A 166 0.17 33.07 8.25
CA THR A 166 -1.22 32.65 8.47
C THR A 166 -1.57 31.46 7.59
N THR A 167 -2.29 30.49 8.14
CA THR A 167 -2.80 29.34 7.39
C THR A 167 -4.31 29.35 7.31
N HIS A 168 -4.83 28.97 6.16
CA HIS A 168 -6.26 28.85 5.87
C HIS A 168 -6.58 27.46 5.36
N LEU A 169 -7.78 27.00 5.70
CA LEU A 169 -8.33 25.77 5.15
C LEU A 169 -9.23 26.12 3.98
N TYR A 170 -9.06 25.41 2.87
CA TYR A 170 -9.95 25.42 1.72
C TYR A 170 -10.58 24.04 1.58
N SER A 171 -11.79 23.99 1.05
CA SER A 171 -12.51 22.76 0.76
C SER A 171 -13.08 22.78 -0.64
N THR A 172 -13.23 21.59 -1.22
CA THR A 172 -13.88 21.36 -2.50
C THR A 172 -14.91 20.24 -2.37
N VAL A 173 -15.98 20.33 -3.14
CA VAL A 173 -17.04 19.30 -3.24
C VAL A 173 -17.26 18.82 -4.68
N ASP A 174 -16.45 19.29 -5.63
CA ASP A 174 -16.53 18.97 -7.06
C ASP A 174 -15.23 18.35 -7.62
N GLY A 175 -14.34 17.90 -6.73
CA GLY A 175 -13.10 17.24 -7.08
C GLY A 175 -12.00 18.22 -7.45
N GLY A 176 -11.98 19.39 -6.80
CA GLY A 176 -10.93 20.41 -6.95
C GLY A 176 -11.14 21.38 -8.11
N LEU A 177 -12.30 21.35 -8.78
CA LEU A 177 -12.62 22.32 -9.84
C LEU A 177 -12.84 23.71 -9.24
N PHE A 178 -13.51 23.77 -8.09
CA PHE A 178 -13.64 24.97 -7.28
C PHE A 178 -13.25 24.71 -5.83
N TRP A 179 -12.51 25.66 -5.25
CA TRP A 179 -12.07 25.66 -3.86
C TRP A 179 -12.71 26.83 -3.12
N HIS A 180 -13.36 26.54 -1.99
CA HIS A 180 -13.95 27.53 -1.11
C HIS A 180 -13.16 27.62 0.19
N ARG A 181 -12.83 28.85 0.61
CA ARG A 181 -12.22 29.08 1.92
C ARG A 181 -13.20 28.69 3.02
N VAL A 182 -12.70 27.98 4.02
CA VAL A 182 -13.41 27.68 5.26
C VAL A 182 -13.12 28.82 6.24
N ASP A 183 -14.17 29.41 6.82
CA ASP A 183 -14.06 30.67 7.57
C ASP A 183 -13.21 30.58 8.85
N SER A 184 -12.97 29.39 9.37
CA SER A 184 -12.10 29.17 10.54
C SER A 184 -10.66 28.83 10.14
N SER A 185 -9.71 29.37 10.89
CA SER A 185 -8.32 28.92 10.82
C SER A 185 -8.19 27.47 11.30
N PRO A 186 -7.48 26.60 10.55
CA PRO A 186 -7.19 25.27 11.04
C PRO A 186 -6.25 25.33 12.26
N PRO A 187 -6.23 24.30 13.13
CA PRO A 187 -5.25 24.21 14.20
C PRO A 187 -3.82 24.27 13.64
N PRO A 188 -2.84 24.83 14.38
CA PRO A 188 -1.46 24.98 13.89
C PRO A 188 -0.86 23.67 13.34
N GLY A 189 -1.24 22.54 13.94
CA GLY A 189 -0.79 21.22 13.52
C GLY A 189 -1.25 20.76 12.13
N ALA A 190 -2.34 21.33 11.58
CA ALA A 190 -2.85 20.96 10.26
C ALA A 190 -1.86 21.30 9.13
N ALA A 191 -0.96 22.26 9.36
CA ALA A 191 0.09 22.67 8.44
C ALA A 191 1.39 21.85 8.59
N LEU A 192 1.50 20.97 9.58
CA LEU A 192 2.72 20.21 9.88
C LEU A 192 2.83 18.95 9.00
N TRP A 193 3.05 19.12 7.70
CA TRP A 193 3.32 17.99 6.79
C TRP A 193 4.81 17.65 6.72
N GLY A 194 5.15 16.35 6.66
CA GLY A 194 6.53 15.88 6.44
C GLY A 194 7.50 16.02 7.64
N ARG A 195 7.03 16.46 8.82
CA ARG A 195 7.82 16.44 10.06
C ARG A 195 7.65 15.09 10.78
N ALA A 196 8.49 14.13 10.42
CA ALA A 196 8.78 12.88 11.12
C ALA A 196 7.64 11.89 11.42
N LEU A 197 6.36 12.25 11.30
CA LEU A 197 5.21 11.36 11.52
C LEU A 197 4.29 11.33 10.29
N PRO A 198 3.77 10.15 9.90
CA PRO A 198 3.29 9.93 8.53
C PRO A 198 2.00 10.67 8.12
N MET A 199 1.18 11.18 9.04
CA MET A 199 -0.08 11.87 8.70
C MET A 199 -0.50 12.81 9.84
N THR A 200 -0.84 14.06 9.54
CA THR A 200 -1.29 15.02 10.56
C THR A 200 -2.51 15.83 10.13
N LEU A 201 -3.02 15.72 8.91
CA LEU A 201 -4.35 16.19 8.55
C LEU A 201 -5.07 15.10 7.76
N GLY A 202 -6.19 14.61 8.28
CA GLY A 202 -7.01 13.61 7.61
C GLY A 202 -8.47 14.01 7.65
N PHE A 203 -9.18 13.76 6.55
CA PHE A 203 -10.63 13.95 6.46
C PHE A 203 -11.31 12.72 5.91
N ARG A 204 -12.56 12.53 6.33
CA ARG A 204 -13.53 11.61 5.74
C ARG A 204 -14.50 12.38 4.86
N SER A 205 -15.16 11.67 3.94
CA SER A 205 -16.11 12.28 3.01
C SER A 205 -17.34 12.88 3.68
N ASP A 206 -17.66 12.48 4.92
CA ASP A 206 -18.74 13.05 5.73
C ASP A 206 -18.35 14.36 6.45
N GLY A 207 -17.10 14.82 6.30
CA GLY A 207 -16.59 16.04 6.94
C GLY A 207 -15.99 15.82 8.33
N GLU A 208 -15.93 14.58 8.83
CA GLU A 208 -15.13 14.24 10.00
C GLU A 208 -13.64 14.43 9.66
N GLY A 209 -12.95 15.28 10.42
CA GLY A 209 -11.55 15.56 10.22
C GLY A 209 -10.76 15.49 11.52
N TRP A 210 -9.47 15.18 11.39
CA TRP A 210 -8.56 15.03 12.51
C TRP A 210 -7.21 15.64 12.17
N THR A 211 -6.60 16.30 13.15
CA THR A 211 -5.21 16.75 13.04
C THR A 211 -4.44 16.54 14.33
N GLY A 212 -3.16 16.20 14.16
CA GLY A 212 -2.16 16.29 15.23
C GLY A 212 -1.79 17.74 15.52
N THR A 213 -0.89 17.97 16.47
CA THR A 213 -0.35 19.29 16.83
C THR A 213 0.99 19.16 17.57
N GLU A 214 1.70 20.28 17.71
CA GLU A 214 2.84 20.40 18.62
C GLU A 214 2.44 21.34 19.77
N GLU A 215 2.24 20.79 20.97
CA GLU A 215 1.71 21.53 22.13
C GLU A 215 2.38 21.13 23.44
N SER A 216 2.23 21.94 24.49
CA SER A 216 2.71 21.58 25.84
C SER A 216 2.00 20.37 26.46
N SER A 217 0.82 20.02 25.93
CA SER A 217 0.07 18.83 26.27
C SER A 217 -0.14 17.95 25.04
N PRO A 218 -0.29 16.63 25.20
CA PRO A 218 -0.55 15.74 24.07
C PRO A 218 -2.01 15.87 23.64
N THR A 219 -2.24 16.82 22.76
CA THR A 219 -3.56 17.20 22.23
C THR A 219 -3.71 16.68 20.80
N VAL A 220 -4.91 16.29 20.40
CA VAL A 220 -5.30 16.16 18.98
C VAL A 220 -6.54 17.03 18.74
N TYR A 221 -6.76 17.48 17.52
CA TYR A 221 -7.94 18.24 17.16
C TYR A 221 -8.85 17.42 16.24
N SER A 222 -10.16 17.63 16.41
CA SER A 222 -11.18 17.02 15.56
C SER A 222 -12.20 18.04 15.12
N THR A 223 -12.69 17.86 13.89
CA THR A 223 -13.81 18.59 13.31
C THR A 223 -14.88 17.61 12.82
N ARG A 224 -16.13 18.07 12.74
CA ARG A 224 -17.27 17.30 12.20
C ARG A 224 -18.04 18.05 11.12
N ASP A 225 -17.62 19.27 10.81
CA ASP A 225 -18.29 20.18 9.89
C ASP A 225 -17.37 20.56 8.73
N GLY A 226 -16.44 19.66 8.35
CA GLY A 226 -15.49 19.91 7.26
C GLY A 226 -14.43 20.95 7.61
N GLY A 227 -14.21 21.21 8.90
CA GLY A 227 -13.17 22.11 9.40
C GLY A 227 -13.63 23.51 9.72
N GLY A 228 -14.94 23.78 9.75
CA GLY A 228 -15.52 25.07 10.18
C GLY A 228 -15.46 25.32 11.69
N SER A 229 -15.35 24.25 12.48
CA SER A 229 -15.01 24.31 13.90
C SER A 229 -14.14 23.13 14.30
N TRP A 230 -13.22 23.37 15.24
CA TRP A 230 -12.28 22.38 15.75
C TRP A 230 -12.39 22.25 17.26
N ARG A 231 -12.38 21.00 17.74
CA ARG A 231 -12.37 20.65 19.16
C ARG A 231 -11.01 20.07 19.53
N ALA A 232 -10.33 20.70 20.48
CA ALA A 232 -9.14 20.14 21.12
C ALA A 232 -9.52 18.96 22.02
N ILE A 233 -8.79 17.86 21.93
CA ILE A 233 -8.99 16.63 22.69
C ILE A 233 -7.65 16.22 23.29
N ALA A 234 -7.54 16.26 24.62
CA ALA A 234 -6.36 15.77 25.32
C ALA A 234 -6.34 14.23 25.32
N LEU A 235 -5.19 13.64 24.96
CA LEU A 235 -5.00 12.19 25.03
C LEU A 235 -4.77 11.75 26.49
N PRO A 236 -5.29 10.57 26.90
CA PRO A 236 -5.17 10.10 28.27
C PRO A 236 -3.76 9.58 28.57
N MET A 237 -2.84 10.49 28.88
CA MET A 237 -1.49 10.13 29.29
C MET A 237 -1.45 9.43 30.65
N PRO A 238 -0.54 8.46 30.86
CA PRO A 238 -0.32 7.91 32.19
C PRO A 238 0.15 9.00 33.16
N ALA A 239 -0.51 9.11 34.32
CA ALA A 239 -0.34 10.20 35.30
C ALA A 239 1.09 10.39 35.87
N GLN A 240 1.99 9.42 35.68
CA GLN A 240 3.37 9.46 36.17
C GLN A 240 4.33 10.28 35.27
N LEU A 241 3.85 10.83 34.16
CA LEU A 241 4.66 11.44 33.11
C LEU A 241 4.42 12.95 32.97
N ALA A 242 4.08 13.63 34.07
CA ALA A 242 3.98 15.08 34.08
C ALA A 242 5.30 15.72 33.59
N PRO A 243 5.26 16.81 32.81
CA PRO A 243 6.46 17.47 32.29
C PRO A 243 7.46 17.79 33.41
N SER A 244 8.75 17.63 33.12
CA SER A 244 9.81 18.03 34.06
C SER A 244 9.63 19.51 34.44
N PRO A 245 9.57 19.87 35.75
CA PRO A 245 9.40 21.25 36.20
C PRO A 245 10.55 22.19 35.83
N ASN A 246 11.70 21.65 35.41
CA ASN A 246 12.94 22.41 35.25
C ASN A 246 13.30 22.54 33.77
N GLY A 247 12.77 23.58 33.14
CA GLY A 247 12.99 23.90 31.74
C GLY A 247 14.43 24.23 31.39
N LYS A 248 14.93 23.60 30.32
CA LYS A 248 15.83 24.18 29.32
C LYS A 248 15.57 23.47 27.97
N GLY A 249 14.82 24.13 27.09
CA GLY A 249 14.56 23.70 25.71
C GLY A 249 13.14 23.19 25.50
N PHE A 250 12.42 23.74 24.51
CA PHE A 250 11.13 23.27 24.02
C PHE A 250 11.09 21.74 23.94
N LEU A 251 10.24 21.08 24.71
CA LEU A 251 9.86 19.69 24.45
C LEU A 251 8.36 19.55 24.75
N GLY A 252 7.55 20.15 23.88
CA GLY A 252 6.13 19.83 23.80
C GLY A 252 5.91 18.39 23.33
N TYR A 253 4.66 17.96 23.32
CA TYR A 253 4.24 16.73 22.67
C TYR A 253 3.96 17.02 21.20
N ASN A 254 4.54 16.20 20.33
CA ASN A 254 4.11 16.11 18.94
C ASN A 254 3.07 15.00 18.84
N THR A 255 1.89 15.32 18.30
CA THR A 255 0.86 14.31 18.03
C THR A 255 0.63 14.14 16.54
N SER A 256 0.28 12.93 16.15
CA SER A 256 -0.14 12.58 14.79
C SER A 256 -1.37 11.69 14.82
N VAL A 257 -2.12 11.68 13.72
CA VAL A 257 -3.38 10.94 13.62
C VAL A 257 -3.46 10.19 12.29
N VAL A 258 -3.91 8.95 12.36
CA VAL A 258 -4.21 8.12 11.20
C VAL A 258 -5.68 7.71 11.27
N LEU A 259 -6.41 7.99 10.19
CA LEU A 259 -7.80 7.56 10.06
C LEU A 259 -7.83 6.11 9.59
N LEU A 260 -8.50 5.26 10.36
CA LEU A 260 -8.75 3.86 9.99
C LEU A 260 -9.96 3.78 9.05
N PRO A 261 -10.10 2.69 8.26
CA PRO A 261 -11.36 2.41 7.58
C PRO A 261 -12.54 2.38 8.59
N GLY A 262 -13.70 2.88 8.17
CA GLY A 262 -14.86 3.05 9.05
C GLY A 262 -14.73 4.32 9.92
N ASN A 263 -14.82 4.15 11.24
CA ASN A 263 -14.87 5.26 12.22
C ASN A 263 -13.69 5.26 13.21
N GLY A 264 -12.69 4.41 13.00
CA GLY A 264 -11.54 4.30 13.89
C GLY A 264 -10.49 5.39 13.65
N VAL A 265 -9.79 5.78 14.72
CA VAL A 265 -8.67 6.73 14.68
C VAL A 265 -7.53 6.16 15.52
N VAL A 266 -6.32 6.17 14.97
CA VAL A 266 -5.09 5.96 15.73
C VAL A 266 -4.47 7.33 15.98
N ALA A 267 -4.19 7.65 17.24
CA ALA A 267 -3.40 8.81 17.60
C ALA A 267 -2.06 8.34 18.17
N GLN A 268 -0.99 9.02 17.78
CA GLN A 268 0.31 8.89 18.41
C GLN A 268 0.65 10.21 19.07
N ALA A 269 1.27 10.14 20.24
CA ALA A 269 1.91 11.28 20.87
C ALA A 269 3.36 10.91 21.17
N GLN A 270 4.28 11.84 20.91
CA GLN A 270 5.69 11.69 21.18
C GLN A 270 6.16 12.87 22.02
N ASP A 271 6.89 12.61 23.11
CA ASP A 271 7.56 13.66 23.86
C ASP A 271 8.86 14.10 23.17
N GLY A 272 9.42 15.23 23.59
CA GLY A 272 10.68 15.70 23.01
C GLY A 272 11.91 14.82 23.33
N PHE A 273 11.77 13.77 24.14
CA PHE A 273 12.82 12.77 24.37
C PHE A 273 12.68 11.55 23.43
N GLY A 274 11.71 11.58 22.52
CA GLY A 274 11.46 10.54 21.53
C GLY A 274 10.59 9.39 22.03
N LYS A 275 10.10 9.43 23.28
CA LYS A 275 9.19 8.41 23.79
C LYS A 275 7.81 8.61 23.17
N ALA A 276 7.27 7.54 22.58
CA ALA A 276 5.98 7.55 21.91
C ALA A 276 4.92 6.72 22.65
N TRP A 277 3.68 7.19 22.59
CA TRP A 277 2.49 6.50 23.05
C TRP A 277 1.49 6.43 21.91
N MET A 278 0.76 5.32 21.84
CA MET A 278 -0.27 5.09 20.84
C MET A 278 -1.63 4.88 21.50
N PHE A 279 -2.66 5.40 20.84
CA PHE A 279 -4.04 5.34 21.29
C PHE A 279 -4.96 5.02 20.12
N THR A 280 -6.06 4.34 20.42
CA THR A 280 -7.16 4.12 19.49
C THR A 280 -8.44 4.74 20.02
N SER A 281 -9.26 5.24 19.10
CA SER A 281 -10.64 5.62 19.38
C SER A 281 -11.55 5.11 18.27
N PHE A 282 -12.73 4.64 18.66
CA PHE A 282 -13.78 4.15 17.76
C PHE A 282 -15.13 4.86 17.99
N ASP A 283 -15.12 5.91 18.80
CA ASP A 283 -16.29 6.71 19.17
C ASP A 283 -16.07 8.20 18.87
N ARG A 284 -15.22 8.47 17.86
CA ARG A 284 -14.85 9.82 17.40
C ARG A 284 -14.21 10.66 18.52
N GLY A 285 -13.28 10.03 19.24
CA GLY A 285 -12.49 10.59 20.33
C GLY A 285 -13.29 11.00 21.56
N GLN A 286 -14.43 10.35 21.83
CA GLN A 286 -15.09 10.46 23.14
C GLN A 286 -14.32 9.66 24.19
N SER A 287 -13.80 8.49 23.82
CA SER A 287 -12.88 7.70 24.61
C SER A 287 -11.67 7.27 23.79
N TRP A 288 -10.56 7.09 24.51
CA TRP A 288 -9.29 6.68 23.95
C TRP A 288 -8.75 5.52 24.75
N ARG A 289 -8.27 4.50 24.05
CA ARG A 289 -7.61 3.34 24.64
C ARG A 289 -6.13 3.36 24.28
N SER A 290 -5.27 3.33 25.29
CA SER A 290 -3.83 3.13 25.06
C SER A 290 -3.57 1.74 24.51
N ILE A 291 -2.72 1.65 23.48
CA ILE A 291 -2.25 0.41 22.87
C ILE A 291 -0.71 0.39 22.88
N PRO A 292 -0.08 -0.79 22.94
CA PRO A 292 1.36 -0.88 22.77
C PRO A 292 1.77 -0.45 21.35
N PRO A 293 3.03 0.00 21.15
CA PRO A 293 3.57 0.14 19.80
C PRO A 293 3.59 -1.21 19.08
N PRO A 294 3.61 -1.22 17.73
CA PRO A 294 3.80 -2.47 16.99
C PRO A 294 5.11 -3.16 17.41
N PRO A 295 5.18 -4.50 17.32
CA PRO A 295 6.39 -5.24 17.67
C PRO A 295 7.59 -4.79 16.83
N SER A 296 8.75 -4.65 17.48
CA SER A 296 10.03 -4.39 16.82
C SER A 296 10.32 -5.48 15.76
N PRO A 297 10.80 -5.11 14.57
CA PRO A 297 11.29 -3.78 14.19
C PRO A 297 10.24 -2.83 13.62
N ALA A 298 8.96 -3.21 13.52
CA ALA A 298 7.95 -2.38 12.87
C ALA A 298 7.69 -1.07 13.63
N GLU A 299 7.42 0.00 12.88
CA GLU A 299 7.03 1.33 13.39
C GLU A 299 5.61 1.70 12.94
N LEU A 300 5.10 2.84 13.40
CA LEU A 300 3.76 3.33 13.02
C LEU A 300 3.60 3.52 11.50
N SER A 301 4.67 3.97 10.83
CA SER A 301 4.70 4.14 9.37
C SER A 301 4.61 2.83 8.60
N ASP A 302 4.82 1.70 9.27
CA ASP A 302 4.79 0.37 8.67
C ASP A 302 3.43 -0.31 8.83
N LEU A 303 2.45 0.40 9.40
CA LEU A 303 1.09 -0.11 9.59
C LEU A 303 0.24 0.06 8.33
N SER A 304 -0.48 -1.00 8.00
CA SER A 304 -1.52 -1.02 6.98
C SER A 304 -2.80 -1.66 7.51
N PHE A 305 -3.95 -1.11 7.09
CA PHE A 305 -5.22 -1.36 7.74
C PHE A 305 -6.19 -2.04 6.77
N VAL A 306 -6.62 -3.27 7.08
CA VAL A 306 -7.73 -3.94 6.37
C VAL A 306 -9.04 -3.29 6.77
N ASP A 307 -9.22 -3.11 8.07
CA ASP A 307 -10.38 -2.47 8.67
C ASP A 307 -10.02 -1.85 10.03
N SER A 308 -11.04 -1.42 10.78
CA SER A 308 -10.90 -0.84 12.12
C SER A 308 -10.16 -1.71 13.16
N ARG A 309 -10.05 -3.03 12.95
CA ARG A 309 -9.50 -4.00 13.91
C ARG A 309 -8.40 -4.90 13.35
N HIS A 310 -8.39 -5.16 12.04
CA HIS A 310 -7.45 -6.07 11.40
C HIS A 310 -6.34 -5.30 10.68
N TRP A 311 -5.13 -5.31 11.22
CA TRP A 311 -4.01 -4.53 10.69
C TRP A 311 -2.77 -5.40 10.50
N TRP A 312 -1.91 -4.94 9.61
CA TRP A 312 -0.61 -5.54 9.34
C TRP A 312 0.46 -4.51 9.74
N ALA A 313 1.55 -5.00 10.32
CA ALA A 313 2.77 -4.23 10.53
C ALA A 313 3.89 -4.96 9.81
N SER A 314 4.45 -4.35 8.76
CA SER A 314 5.43 -5.01 7.90
C SER A 314 6.68 -4.16 7.75
N ARG A 315 7.81 -4.65 8.24
CA ARG A 315 9.10 -3.98 8.10
C ARG A 315 10.20 -4.99 7.80
N TRP A 316 10.95 -4.72 6.74
CA TRP A 316 11.98 -5.64 6.25
C TRP A 316 11.38 -7.03 5.93
N ASP A 317 11.84 -8.07 6.62
CA ASP A 317 11.38 -9.46 6.53
C ASP A 317 10.32 -9.82 7.58
N ASN A 318 10.00 -8.90 8.50
CA ASN A 318 9.07 -9.14 9.59
C ASN A 318 7.64 -8.72 9.21
N LEU A 319 6.69 -9.61 9.49
CA LEU A 319 5.26 -9.35 9.39
C LEU A 319 4.57 -9.70 10.70
N PHE A 320 3.84 -8.73 11.24
CA PHE A 320 2.95 -8.93 12.38
C PHE A 320 1.52 -8.57 11.98
N LYS A 321 0.56 -9.24 12.60
CA LYS A 321 -0.86 -8.94 12.43
C LYS A 321 -1.55 -8.75 13.76
N THR A 322 -2.55 -7.90 13.76
CA THR A 322 -3.51 -7.74 14.86
C THR A 322 -4.92 -8.01 14.36
N SER A 323 -5.79 -8.51 15.22
CA SER A 323 -7.24 -8.65 15.00
C SER A 323 -8.07 -7.93 16.07
N ASP A 324 -7.39 -7.15 16.91
CA ASP A 324 -7.95 -6.46 18.07
C ASP A 324 -7.53 -4.99 18.13
N ALA A 325 -7.34 -4.36 16.96
CA ALA A 325 -6.97 -2.95 16.84
C ALA A 325 -5.65 -2.59 17.55
N GLY A 326 -4.64 -3.44 17.36
CA GLY A 326 -3.28 -3.20 17.83
C GLY A 326 -3.06 -3.45 19.32
N GLN A 327 -4.01 -4.07 20.02
CA GLN A 327 -3.83 -4.43 21.43
C GLN A 327 -2.85 -5.61 21.56
N THR A 328 -2.98 -6.60 20.69
CA THR A 328 -2.09 -7.74 20.59
C THR A 328 -1.68 -7.98 19.14
N TRP A 329 -0.48 -8.53 18.98
CA TRP A 329 0.14 -8.78 17.69
C TRP A 329 0.64 -10.22 17.63
N THR A 330 0.36 -10.88 16.52
CA THR A 330 0.84 -12.23 16.20
C THR A 330 1.88 -12.13 15.08
N PRO A 331 3.09 -12.67 15.26
CA PRO A 331 4.04 -12.78 14.16
C PRO A 331 3.51 -13.77 13.11
N VAL A 332 3.70 -13.43 11.84
CA VAL A 332 3.38 -14.29 10.70
C VAL A 332 4.70 -14.71 10.08
N ALA A 333 4.96 -16.03 10.07
CA ALA A 333 6.12 -16.58 9.37
C ALA A 333 5.93 -16.37 7.87
N THR A 334 6.75 -15.50 7.29
CA THR A 334 6.74 -15.17 5.88
C THR A 334 7.65 -16.11 5.11
N VAL A 335 7.19 -16.56 3.96
CA VAL A 335 8.02 -17.19 2.94
C VAL A 335 8.21 -16.16 1.83
N THR A 336 9.32 -15.42 1.91
CA THR A 336 9.79 -14.64 0.77
C THR A 336 10.48 -15.59 -0.23
N PRO A 337 10.27 -15.44 -1.55
CA PRO A 337 10.99 -16.24 -2.52
C PRO A 337 12.49 -16.13 -2.32
N ASP A 338 13.24 -17.15 -2.76
CA ASP A 338 14.68 -17.02 -2.96
C ASP A 338 14.93 -16.09 -4.16
N ILE A 339 14.89 -14.78 -3.89
CA ILE A 339 15.14 -13.72 -4.85
C ILE A 339 16.60 -13.33 -4.74
N SER A 340 17.37 -13.59 -5.80
CA SER A 340 18.78 -13.21 -5.85
C SER A 340 18.96 -11.69 -5.77
N GLY A 341 19.87 -11.25 -4.89
CA GLY A 341 20.33 -9.86 -4.79
C GLY A 341 19.93 -9.17 -3.48
N ASP A 342 20.54 -8.02 -3.23
CA ASP A 342 20.27 -7.20 -2.05
C ASP A 342 19.03 -6.32 -2.30
N TRP A 343 17.87 -6.74 -1.79
CA TRP A 343 16.60 -6.00 -1.87
C TRP A 343 16.18 -5.47 -0.50
N THR A 344 15.57 -4.29 -0.51
CA THR A 344 14.81 -3.75 0.62
C THR A 344 13.32 -3.77 0.28
N PHE A 345 12.48 -3.91 1.29
CA PHE A 345 11.03 -3.97 1.13
C PHE A 345 10.40 -2.74 1.77
N GLY A 346 9.55 -2.04 1.02
CA GLY A 346 8.66 -1.02 1.57
C GLY A 346 7.54 -1.67 2.39
N PRO A 347 6.78 -0.86 3.14
CA PRO A 347 5.64 -1.37 3.90
C PRO A 347 4.57 -1.93 2.95
N ALA A 348 4.00 -3.07 3.32
CA ALA A 348 2.94 -3.73 2.58
C ALA A 348 1.68 -2.88 2.60
N GLN A 349 1.11 -2.62 1.43
CA GLN A 349 -0.20 -2.01 1.26
C GLN A 349 -1.24 -3.12 1.17
N VAL A 350 -2.23 -3.08 2.07
CA VAL A 350 -3.18 -4.18 2.26
C VAL A 350 -4.51 -3.85 1.59
N ILE A 351 -5.01 -4.78 0.78
CA ILE A 351 -6.31 -4.67 0.09
C ILE A 351 -7.39 -5.34 0.96
N ASP A 352 -7.10 -6.55 1.43
CA ASP A 352 -7.97 -7.32 2.32
C ASP A 352 -7.14 -8.26 3.20
N ALA A 353 -7.80 -9.12 4.00
CA ALA A 353 -7.13 -10.04 4.91
C ALA A 353 -6.13 -11.01 4.23
N LYS A 354 -6.28 -11.26 2.93
CA LYS A 354 -5.48 -12.19 2.13
C LYS A 354 -4.59 -11.49 1.11
N HIS A 355 -5.01 -10.36 0.58
CA HIS A 355 -4.34 -9.70 -0.53
C HIS A 355 -3.62 -8.43 -0.10
N ALA A 356 -2.34 -8.35 -0.44
CA ALA A 356 -1.52 -7.18 -0.21
C ALA A 356 -0.41 -7.10 -1.28
N TRP A 357 0.18 -5.92 -1.43
CA TRP A 357 1.33 -5.70 -2.30
C TRP A 357 2.40 -4.87 -1.59
N LEU A 358 3.65 -4.97 -2.02
CA LEU A 358 4.75 -4.12 -1.56
C LEU A 358 5.72 -3.81 -2.69
N VAL A 359 6.39 -2.67 -2.58
CA VAL A 359 7.47 -2.30 -3.50
C VAL A 359 8.79 -2.79 -2.91
N MET A 360 9.57 -3.45 -3.74
CA MET A 360 10.96 -3.81 -3.44
C MET A 360 11.90 -2.82 -4.13
N SER A 361 12.98 -2.43 -3.46
CA SER A 361 13.99 -1.50 -3.97
C SER A 361 15.39 -2.10 -3.81
N SER A 362 16.20 -2.04 -4.87
CA SER A 362 17.59 -2.52 -4.84
C SER A 362 18.41 -1.73 -3.82
N VAL A 363 19.15 -2.43 -2.95
CA VAL A 363 20.05 -1.84 -1.94
C VAL A 363 21.17 -1.04 -2.60
N ASN A 364 21.64 -1.47 -3.77
CA ASN A 364 22.64 -0.75 -4.51
C ASN A 364 22.04 0.54 -5.10
N ARG A 365 22.33 1.67 -4.46
CA ARG A 365 21.85 3.01 -4.86
C ARG A 365 22.23 3.42 -6.28
N ARG A 366 23.29 2.85 -6.87
CA ARG A 366 23.64 3.10 -8.29
C ARG A 366 22.66 2.44 -9.26
N ASN A 367 22.00 1.37 -8.81
CA ASN A 367 21.06 0.54 -9.55
C ASN A 367 19.69 0.54 -8.85
N ALA A 368 19.22 1.69 -8.33
CA ALA A 368 17.98 1.89 -7.54
C ALA A 368 16.67 1.51 -8.28
N ALA A 369 16.66 0.36 -8.92
CA ALA A 369 15.56 -0.28 -9.59
C ALA A 369 14.57 -0.78 -8.55
N THR A 370 13.33 -0.86 -8.97
CA THR A 370 12.21 -1.28 -8.12
C THR A 370 11.49 -2.46 -8.75
N GLY A 371 10.92 -3.30 -7.90
CA GLY A 371 10.04 -4.39 -8.29
C GLY A 371 8.75 -4.36 -7.49
N LEU A 372 7.83 -5.25 -7.82
CA LEU A 372 6.55 -5.40 -7.14
C LEU A 372 6.42 -6.81 -6.59
N MET A 373 6.03 -6.95 -5.33
CA MET A 373 5.62 -8.23 -4.75
C MET A 373 4.15 -8.18 -4.36
N MET A 374 3.50 -9.33 -4.46
CA MET A 374 2.11 -9.50 -4.07
C MET A 374 1.93 -10.79 -3.28
N THR A 375 0.90 -10.80 -2.43
CA THR A 375 0.44 -11.98 -1.70
C THR A 375 -1.06 -12.16 -1.89
N SER A 376 -1.53 -13.41 -1.80
CA SER A 376 -2.95 -13.78 -1.88
C SER A 376 -3.38 -14.73 -0.75
N ASP A 377 -2.50 -14.95 0.23
CA ASP A 377 -2.71 -15.85 1.37
C ASP A 377 -2.42 -15.17 2.71
N GLY A 378 -2.46 -13.84 2.73
CA GLY A 378 -2.26 -13.05 3.93
C GLY A 378 -0.78 -12.87 4.27
N GLY A 379 0.10 -12.80 3.29
CA GLY A 379 1.53 -12.57 3.50
C GLY A 379 2.29 -13.80 3.98
N LEU A 380 1.68 -14.99 3.93
CA LEU A 380 2.38 -16.25 4.18
C LEU A 380 3.35 -16.53 3.02
N ASN A 381 2.89 -16.35 1.78
CA ASN A 381 3.74 -16.43 0.60
C ASN A 381 3.66 -15.13 -0.19
N TRP A 382 4.83 -14.63 -0.59
CA TRP A 382 4.97 -13.48 -1.46
C TRP A 382 5.51 -13.93 -2.82
N THR A 383 5.02 -13.33 -3.89
CA THR A 383 5.47 -13.61 -5.26
C THR A 383 5.81 -12.32 -5.99
N ALA A 384 6.93 -12.31 -6.73
CA ALA A 384 7.25 -11.20 -7.62
C ALA A 384 6.19 -11.10 -8.73
N ALA A 385 5.66 -9.89 -8.93
CA ALA A 385 4.69 -9.58 -9.97
C ALA A 385 5.37 -8.89 -11.16
N ASN A 386 4.67 -8.83 -12.30
CA ASN A 386 5.16 -8.01 -13.41
C ASN A 386 5.02 -6.53 -13.05
N VAL A 387 5.89 -5.72 -13.66
CA VAL A 387 5.94 -4.27 -13.47
C VAL A 387 5.70 -3.57 -14.81
N PRO A 388 5.20 -2.31 -14.80
CA PRO A 388 5.07 -1.52 -16.01
C PRO A 388 6.44 -1.28 -16.68
N LYS A 389 6.42 -0.98 -17.98
CA LYS A 389 7.60 -0.68 -18.79
C LYS A 389 7.48 0.74 -19.36
N PRO A 390 8.04 1.75 -18.68
CA PRO A 390 8.06 3.14 -19.16
C PRO A 390 9.07 3.35 -20.29
N GLY A 391 8.72 4.27 -21.19
CA GLY A 391 9.37 4.42 -22.50
C GLY A 391 8.61 3.68 -23.60
#